data_AF-A0A9D4NV58-F1
#
_entry.id   AF-A0A9D4NV58-F1
#
_cell.length_a   1.000
_cell.length_b   1.000
_cell.length_c   1.000
_cell.angle_alpha   90.00
_cell.angle_beta   90.00
_cell.angle_gamma   90.00
#
_symmetry.space_group_name_H-M   'P 1'
#
loop_
_entity.id
_entity.type
_entity.pdbx_description
1 polymer ?
#
loop_
_entity_poly.entity_id
_entity_poly.type
_entity_poly.pdbx_seq_one_letter_code
_entity_poly.pdbx_strand_id
1 'polypeptide(L)'
;MLSIVILSMMLIIDQIDCGRYPYKPVYGPPVECTMEQKEAFDYCEIKALRYYGTKIDDFYINSLGFCCFVWYTLQCEIDVARGCNNTYAMELKQSTINRFESFCHDQPSYEQYTSIFRSCFWHKVGYTFTF
;
A
#
# COMPACT_ATOMS: atom_id res chain seq x y z
N MET A 1 18.01 9.98 33.55
CA MET A 1 18.38 10.03 32.11
C MET A 1 18.06 8.72 31.38
N LEU A 2 18.34 7.53 31.97
CA LEU A 2 17.94 6.24 31.38
C LEU A 2 16.43 6.13 31.06
N SER A 3 15.57 6.66 31.95
CA SER A 3 14.11 6.58 31.81
C SER A 3 13.53 7.39 30.64
N ILE A 4 14.19 8.48 30.23
CA ILE A 4 13.75 9.32 29.09
C ILE A 4 14.09 8.63 27.77
N VAL A 5 15.26 7.97 27.70
CA VAL A 5 15.67 7.20 26.52
C VAL A 5 14.76 5.98 26.33
N ILE A 6 14.41 5.28 27.41
CA ILE A 6 13.47 4.16 27.37
C ILE A 6 12.07 4.63 26.93
N LEU A 7 11.58 5.77 27.43
CA LEU A 7 10.33 6.36 26.94
C LEU A 7 10.41 6.74 25.45
N SER A 8 11.52 7.30 24.98
CA SER A 8 11.67 7.65 23.57
C SER A 8 11.76 6.43 22.65
N MET A 9 12.35 5.32 23.12
CA MET A 9 12.35 4.06 22.37
C MET A 9 10.96 3.41 22.39
N MET A 10 10.23 3.48 23.50
CA MET A 10 8.83 3.03 23.58
C MET A 10 7.89 3.87 22.71
N LEU A 11 8.14 5.18 22.56
CA LEU A 11 7.38 6.05 21.65
C LEU A 11 7.70 5.80 20.16
N ILE A 12 8.83 5.16 19.84
CA ILE A 12 9.09 4.63 18.48
C ILE A 12 8.41 3.27 18.30
N ILE A 13 8.22 2.49 19.37
CA ILE A 13 7.53 1.19 19.39
C ILE A 13 5.99 1.35 19.36
N ASP A 14 5.45 2.51 19.76
CA ASP A 14 4.03 2.86 19.68
C ASP A 14 3.54 3.24 18.26
N GLN A 15 4.41 3.20 17.24
CA GLN A 15 3.95 2.82 15.90
C GLN A 15 3.79 1.30 15.90
N ILE A 16 2.81 0.85 16.69
CA ILE A 16 2.28 -0.51 16.70
C ILE A 16 2.33 -1.01 15.27
N ASP A 17 2.97 -2.17 15.07
CA ASP A 17 2.70 -3.04 13.94
C ASP A 17 1.19 -3.30 13.97
N CYS A 18 0.44 -2.36 13.39
CA CYS A 18 -1.00 -2.41 13.22
C CYS A 18 -1.19 -3.52 12.20
N GLY A 19 -1.18 -4.75 12.73
CA GLY A 19 -0.85 -5.97 12.02
C GLY A 19 -1.27 -5.91 10.58
N ARG A 20 -0.27 -5.89 9.70
CA ARG A 20 -0.42 -6.01 8.25
C ARG A 20 -1.64 -6.88 7.91
N TYR A 21 -2.73 -6.25 7.48
CA TYR A 21 -3.98 -6.95 7.24
C TYR A 21 -3.94 -7.50 5.82
N PRO A 22 -3.95 -8.83 5.62
CA PRO A 22 -3.95 -9.39 4.28
C PRO A 22 -5.27 -9.06 3.59
N TYR A 23 -5.29 -7.95 2.85
CA TYR A 23 -6.47 -7.41 2.18
C TYR A 23 -6.60 -7.88 0.73
N LYS A 24 -5.52 -8.40 0.16
CA LYS A 24 -5.42 -8.89 -1.22
C LYS A 24 -5.09 -10.39 -1.26
N PRO A 25 -5.43 -11.11 -2.34
CA PRO A 25 -5.32 -12.57 -2.36
C PRO A 25 -3.88 -13.07 -2.45
N VAL A 26 -3.00 -12.35 -3.16
CA VAL A 26 -1.56 -12.63 -3.20
C VAL A 26 -0.85 -11.63 -2.29
N TYR A 27 -0.24 -12.12 -1.22
CA TYR A 27 0.31 -11.30 -0.14
C TYR A 27 1.73 -11.71 0.23
N GLY A 28 2.61 -10.72 0.42
CA GLY A 28 4.01 -10.91 0.76
C GLY A 28 4.91 -11.32 -0.43
N PRO A 29 6.20 -11.00 -0.38
CA PRO A 29 7.15 -11.28 -1.47
C PRO A 29 7.42 -12.80 -1.61
N PRO A 30 7.77 -13.28 -2.82
CA PRO A 30 8.09 -14.69 -3.02
C PRO A 30 9.40 -15.09 -2.31
N VAL A 31 9.54 -16.39 -2.02
CA VAL A 31 10.59 -16.90 -1.11
C VAL A 31 12.00 -16.66 -1.63
N GLU A 32 12.17 -16.64 -2.95
CA GLU A 32 13.40 -16.44 -3.68
C GLU A 32 13.92 -14.99 -3.68
N CYS A 33 13.12 -14.00 -3.25
CA CYS A 33 13.63 -12.63 -3.14
C CYS A 33 14.68 -12.53 -2.03
N THR A 34 15.68 -11.68 -2.23
CA THR A 34 16.68 -11.31 -1.22
C THR A 34 16.03 -10.62 -0.02
N MET A 35 16.73 -10.56 1.12
CA MET A 35 16.20 -9.86 2.30
C MET A 35 15.86 -8.39 2.01
N GLU A 36 16.76 -7.69 1.31
CA GLU A 36 16.55 -6.29 0.90
C GLU A 36 15.29 -6.13 0.03
N GLN A 37 15.07 -7.04 -0.92
CA GLN A 37 13.85 -7.03 -1.74
C GLN A 37 12.60 -7.31 -0.92
N LYS A 38 12.67 -8.19 0.09
CA LYS A 38 11.54 -8.48 0.97
C LYS A 38 11.17 -7.25 1.82
N GLU A 39 12.17 -6.60 2.40
CA GLU A 39 11.99 -5.34 3.14
C GLU A 39 11.45 -4.23 2.25
N ALA A 40 11.96 -4.10 1.02
CA ALA A 40 11.47 -3.12 0.05
C ALA A 40 10.01 -3.37 -0.35
N PHE A 41 9.64 -4.64 -0.55
CA PHE A 41 8.27 -5.04 -0.86
C PHE A 41 7.33 -4.67 0.30
N ASP A 42 7.71 -5.00 1.52
CA ASP A 42 6.92 -4.71 2.73
C ASP A 42 6.79 -3.20 2.97
N TYR A 43 7.83 -2.44 2.65
CA TYR A 43 7.82 -0.99 2.74
C TYR A 43 6.82 -0.33 1.78
N CYS A 44 6.47 -0.96 0.66
CA CYS A 44 5.48 -0.41 -0.28
C CYS A 44 4.13 -0.17 0.39
N GLU A 45 3.62 -1.16 1.14
CA GLU A 45 2.35 -1.07 1.85
C GLU A 45 2.44 -0.06 3.00
N ILE A 46 3.52 -0.09 3.79
CA ILE A 46 3.72 0.87 4.89
C ILE A 46 3.74 2.31 4.37
N LYS A 47 4.46 2.54 3.28
CA LYS A 47 4.54 3.85 2.63
C LYS A 47 3.17 4.28 2.12
N ALA A 48 2.41 3.39 1.50
CA ALA A 48 1.08 3.69 1.01
C ALA A 48 0.07 3.95 2.14
N LEU A 49 0.09 3.15 3.22
CA LEU A 49 -0.72 3.35 4.42
C LEU A 49 -0.45 4.73 5.02
N ARG A 50 0.81 5.10 5.20
CA ARG A 50 1.21 6.42 5.72
C ARG A 50 0.79 7.55 4.79
N TYR A 51 0.97 7.37 3.49
CA TYR A 51 0.63 8.40 2.50
C TYR A 51 -0.89 8.60 2.41
N TYR A 52 -1.67 7.51 2.39
CA TYR A 52 -3.12 7.57 2.26
C TYR A 52 -3.87 7.77 3.57
N GLY A 53 -3.26 7.45 4.72
CA GLY A 53 -3.91 7.51 6.02
C GLY A 53 -5.00 6.45 6.19
N THR A 54 -4.93 5.38 5.41
CA THR A 54 -5.93 4.31 5.35
C THR A 54 -6.04 3.61 6.70
N LYS A 55 -7.27 3.50 7.22
CA LYS A 55 -7.64 2.79 8.44
C LYS A 55 -8.33 1.49 8.09
N ILE A 56 -8.50 0.61 9.09
CA ILE A 56 -9.16 -0.69 8.90
C ILE A 56 -10.57 -0.59 8.30
N ASP A 57 -11.32 0.46 8.67
CA ASP A 57 -12.67 0.69 8.16
C ASP A 57 -12.69 0.98 6.65
N ASP A 58 -11.61 1.58 6.12
CA ASP A 58 -11.51 1.95 4.71
C ASP A 58 -11.42 0.72 3.79
N PHE A 59 -11.01 -0.45 4.31
CA PHE A 59 -10.92 -1.70 3.54
C PHE A 59 -12.29 -2.26 3.12
N TYR A 60 -13.37 -1.74 3.71
CA TYR A 60 -14.74 -2.16 3.42
C TYR A 60 -15.55 -1.07 2.70
N ILE A 61 -14.94 0.08 2.41
CA ILE A 61 -15.60 1.24 1.82
C ILE A 61 -14.99 1.52 0.44
N ASN A 62 -15.82 1.56 -0.60
CA ASN A 62 -15.42 2.08 -1.91
C ASN A 62 -15.18 3.59 -1.76
N SER A 63 -13.92 3.96 -1.55
CA SER A 63 -13.47 5.35 -1.46
C SER A 63 -12.29 5.58 -2.39
N LEU A 64 -12.18 6.80 -2.91
CA LEU A 64 -11.04 7.19 -3.73
C LEU A 64 -9.71 7.00 -2.98
N GLY A 65 -9.67 7.31 -1.68
CA GLY A 65 -8.48 7.13 -0.84
C GLY A 65 -8.03 5.67 -0.76
N PHE A 66 -8.95 4.75 -0.51
CA PHE A 66 -8.65 3.32 -0.47
C PHE A 66 -8.22 2.79 -1.84
N CYS A 67 -8.94 3.11 -2.91
CA CYS A 67 -8.58 2.66 -4.26
C CYS A 67 -7.21 3.20 -4.69
N CYS A 68 -6.89 4.45 -4.34
CA CYS A 68 -5.57 5.03 -4.54
C CYS A 68 -4.49 4.32 -3.72
N PHE A 69 -4.78 3.94 -2.47
CA PHE A 69 -3.90 3.09 -1.67
C PHE A 69 -3.62 1.77 -2.38
N VAL A 70 -4.64 1.04 -2.83
CA VAL A 70 -4.48 -0.25 -3.50
C VAL A 70 -3.58 -0.12 -4.74
N TRP A 71 -3.86 0.83 -5.63
CA TRP A 71 -3.11 0.99 -6.88
C TRP A 71 -1.68 1.48 -6.65
N TYR A 72 -1.47 2.36 -5.68
CA TYR A 72 -0.14 2.85 -5.32
C TYR A 72 0.73 1.74 -4.73
N THR A 73 0.18 0.95 -3.80
CA THR A 73 0.86 -0.21 -3.23
C THR A 73 1.20 -1.22 -4.31
N LEU A 74 0.23 -1.57 -5.16
CA LEU A 74 0.41 -2.54 -6.24
C LEU A 74 1.53 -2.15 -7.21
N GLN A 75 1.60 -0.88 -7.61
CA GLN A 75 2.65 -0.42 -8.51
C GLN A 75 4.05 -0.62 -7.92
N CYS A 76 4.23 -0.21 -6.66
CA CYS A 76 5.50 -0.36 -5.94
C CYS A 76 5.89 -1.85 -5.80
N GLU A 77 4.94 -2.69 -5.40
CA GLU A 77 5.19 -4.12 -5.18
C GLU A 77 5.53 -4.88 -6.47
N ILE A 78 4.87 -4.55 -7.59
CA ILE A 78 5.20 -5.15 -8.91
C ILE A 78 6.63 -4.79 -9.31
N ASP A 79 7.05 -3.53 -9.10
CA ASP A 79 8.38 -3.08 -9.46
C ASP A 79 9.46 -3.80 -8.65
N VAL A 80 9.22 -4.03 -7.35
CA VAL A 80 10.11 -4.86 -6.51
C VAL A 80 10.05 -6.33 -6.92
N ALA A 81 8.86 -6.89 -7.09
CA ALA A 81 8.66 -8.30 -7.42
C ALA A 81 9.27 -8.70 -8.76
N ARG A 82 9.24 -7.82 -9.77
CA ARG A 82 9.94 -8.03 -11.05
C ARG A 82 11.44 -8.25 -10.89
N GLY A 83 12.04 -7.65 -9.87
CA GLY A 83 13.45 -7.83 -9.54
C GLY A 83 13.80 -9.22 -8.99
N CYS A 84 12.82 -10.02 -8.56
CA CYS A 84 13.05 -11.39 -8.10
C CYS A 84 12.32 -12.46 -8.93
N ASN A 85 11.04 -12.30 -9.22
CA ASN A 85 10.26 -13.24 -10.03
C ASN A 85 9.19 -12.52 -10.85
N ASN A 86 9.41 -12.47 -12.18
CA ASN A 86 8.49 -11.80 -13.10
C ASN A 86 7.13 -12.50 -13.22
N THR A 87 7.09 -13.84 -13.17
CA THR A 87 5.82 -14.60 -13.20
C THR A 87 4.98 -14.26 -11.98
N TYR A 88 5.58 -14.28 -10.79
CA TYR A 88 4.93 -13.88 -9.55
C TYR A 88 4.44 -12.42 -9.63
N ALA A 89 5.24 -11.49 -10.17
CA ALA A 89 4.85 -10.10 -10.30
C ALA A 89 3.59 -9.93 -11.18
N MET A 90 3.45 -10.74 -12.24
CA MET A 90 2.26 -10.75 -13.09
C MET A 90 1.04 -11.36 -12.38
N GLU A 91 1.24 -12.43 -11.62
CA GLU A 91 0.18 -13.04 -10.80
C GLU A 91 -0.32 -12.07 -9.71
N LEU A 92 0.59 -11.38 -9.03
CA LEU A 92 0.30 -10.34 -8.06
C LEU A 92 -0.52 -9.20 -8.70
N LYS A 93 -0.10 -8.71 -9.88
CA LYS A 93 -0.83 -7.71 -10.65
C LYS A 93 -2.26 -8.17 -10.92
N GLN A 94 -2.40 -9.32 -11.58
CA GLN A 94 -3.69 -9.79 -12.04
C GLN A 94 -4.64 -10.11 -10.89
N SER A 95 -4.13 -10.75 -9.83
CA SER A 95 -4.91 -11.07 -8.63
C SER A 95 -5.45 -9.81 -7.94
N THR A 96 -4.61 -8.78 -7.83
CA THR A 96 -5.01 -7.51 -7.19
C THR A 96 -6.01 -6.75 -8.06
N ILE A 97 -5.81 -6.67 -9.37
CA ILE A 97 -6.77 -6.04 -10.29
C ILE A 97 -8.11 -6.78 -10.24
N ASN A 98 -8.11 -8.11 -10.40
CA ASN A 98 -9.34 -8.90 -10.35
C ASN A 98 -10.13 -8.70 -9.04
N ARG A 99 -9.42 -8.53 -7.93
CA ARG A 99 -10.04 -8.30 -6.62
C ARG A 99 -10.67 -6.91 -6.51
N PHE A 100 -9.99 -5.88 -7.00
CA PHE A 100 -10.32 -4.48 -6.68
C PHE A 100 -10.89 -3.67 -7.84
N GLU A 101 -10.81 -4.13 -9.08
CA GLU A 101 -11.34 -3.40 -10.23
C GLU A 101 -12.85 -3.22 -10.13
N SER A 102 -13.58 -4.27 -9.76
CA SER A 102 -15.03 -4.18 -9.51
C SER A 102 -15.36 -3.36 -8.26
N PHE A 103 -14.55 -3.48 -7.22
CA PHE A 103 -14.73 -2.72 -5.98
C PHE A 103 -14.52 -1.22 -6.19
N CYS A 104 -13.53 -0.86 -7.00
CA CYS A 104 -13.13 0.51 -7.32
C CYS A 104 -13.72 1.01 -8.64
N HIS A 105 -14.83 0.44 -9.13
CA HIS A 105 -15.36 0.75 -10.47
C HIS A 105 -15.77 2.22 -10.67
N ASP A 106 -16.15 2.90 -9.58
CA ASP A 106 -16.46 4.34 -9.58
C ASP A 106 -15.21 5.23 -9.57
N GLN A 107 -14.03 4.61 -9.44
CA GLN A 107 -12.73 5.27 -9.36
C GLN A 107 -11.88 4.94 -10.61
N PRO A 108 -10.82 5.71 -10.89
CA PRO A 108 -9.92 5.38 -12.00
C PRO A 108 -9.31 3.96 -11.84
N SER A 109 -9.37 3.17 -12.92
CA SER A 109 -8.87 1.80 -12.94
C SER A 109 -7.35 1.75 -13.07
N TYR A 110 -6.72 0.68 -12.57
CA TYR A 110 -5.26 0.51 -12.56
C TYR A 110 -4.59 0.78 -13.92
N GLU A 111 -5.21 0.33 -15.01
CA GLU A 111 -4.69 0.50 -16.38
C GLU A 111 -4.70 1.98 -16.85
N GLN A 112 -5.48 2.85 -16.21
CA GLN A 112 -5.49 4.30 -16.46
C GLN A 112 -4.44 5.02 -15.58
N TYR A 113 -3.21 4.52 -15.57
CA TYR A 113 -2.13 4.97 -14.67
C TYR A 113 -1.98 6.50 -14.55
N THR A 114 -2.04 7.21 -15.69
CA THR A 114 -1.94 8.69 -15.71
C THR A 114 -3.15 9.38 -15.05
N SER A 115 -4.35 8.82 -15.22
CA SER A 115 -5.59 9.29 -14.60
C SER A 115 -5.62 9.00 -13.11
N ILE A 116 -5.17 7.81 -12.68
CA ILE A 116 -4.99 7.44 -11.27
C ILE A 116 -4.04 8.41 -10.62
N PHE A 117 -2.83 8.58 -11.16
CA PHE A 117 -1.80 9.39 -10.51
C PHE A 117 -2.32 10.81 -10.27
N ARG A 118 -2.99 11.38 -11.27
CA ARG A 118 -3.62 12.70 -11.16
C ARG A 118 -4.75 12.71 -10.13
N SER A 119 -5.70 11.77 -10.19
CA SER A 119 -6.86 11.75 -9.29
C SER A 119 -6.48 11.48 -7.84
N CYS A 120 -5.55 10.56 -7.61
CA CYS A 120 -5.00 10.25 -6.30
C CYS A 120 -4.14 11.38 -5.74
N PHE A 121 -3.39 12.07 -6.59
CA PHE A 121 -2.66 13.28 -6.21
C PHE A 121 -3.61 14.39 -5.77
N TRP A 122 -4.65 14.71 -6.56
CA TRP A 122 -5.63 15.74 -6.19
C TRP A 122 -6.47 15.36 -4.98
N HIS A 123 -6.81 14.09 -4.79
CA HIS A 123 -7.47 13.61 -3.58
C HIS A 123 -6.63 13.91 -2.33
N LYS A 124 -5.33 13.61 -2.38
CA LYS A 124 -4.40 13.92 -1.30
C LYS A 124 -4.30 15.41 -1.04
N VAL A 125 -4.04 16.20 -2.09
CA VAL A 125 -3.92 17.65 -2.00
C VAL A 125 -5.20 18.26 -1.42
N GLY A 126 -6.38 17.87 -1.93
CA GLY A 126 -7.67 18.37 -1.46
C GLY A 126 -7.94 18.11 0.03
N TYR A 127 -7.55 16.93 0.54
CA TYR A 127 -7.63 16.62 1.98
C TYR A 127 -6.62 17.41 2.83
N THR A 128 -5.47 17.79 2.28
CA THR A 128 -4.47 18.61 2.99
C THR A 128 -4.86 20.08 3.10
N PHE A 129 -5.74 20.58 2.21
CA PHE A 129 -6.21 21.97 2.18
C PHE A 129 -7.59 22.20 2.84
N THR A 130 -8.25 21.16 3.34
CA THR A 130 -9.40 21.28 4.25
C THR A 130 -8.93 21.43 5.70
N PHE A 131 -8.49 22.63 6.06
CA PHE A 131 -8.37 23.15 7.43
C PHE A 131 -8.85 24.59 7.48
#